data_AF-A0A7X8THK3-F1
#
_entry.id   AF-A0A7X8THK3-F1
#
_cell.length_a   1.000
_cell.length_b   1.000
_cell.length_c   1.000
_cell.angle_alpha   90.00
_cell.angle_beta   90.00
_cell.angle_gamma   90.00
#
_symmetry.space_group_name_H-M   'P 1'
#
loop_
_entity.id
_entity.type
_entity.pdbx_description
1 polymer ?
#
loop_
_entity_poly.entity_id
_entity_poly.type
_entity_poly.pdbx_seq_one_letter_code
_entity_poly.pdbx_strand_id
1 'polypeptide(L)'
;MSQESLNPGNEPEAQFEAAKTDDIEQMSYEQARDELVAVVTKLETGGAPLEESLALWQRGEALADRCERWLDGATAKLEEVRQDLDSQ
;
A
#
# COMPACT_ATOMS: atom_id res chain seq x y z
N MET A 1 -33.38 -30.42 31.94
CA MET A 1 -31.99 -30.07 32.26
C MET A 1 -31.34 -29.60 30.99
N SER A 2 -30.77 -28.39 31.08
CA SER A 2 -29.88 -27.68 30.15
C SER A 2 -30.30 -27.57 28.69
N GLN A 3 -31.01 -26.47 28.41
CA GLN A 3 -30.88 -25.76 27.13
C GLN A 3 -29.49 -25.10 27.13
N GLU A 4 -28.60 -25.51 26.24
CA GLU A 4 -27.36 -24.79 25.97
C GLU A 4 -27.65 -23.85 24.78
N SER A 5 -27.89 -22.58 25.10
CA SER A 5 -28.00 -21.52 24.11
C SER A 5 -26.65 -21.33 23.44
N LEU A 6 -26.54 -21.76 22.18
CA LEU A 6 -25.42 -21.35 21.31
C LEU A 6 -25.56 -19.84 21.06
N ASN A 7 -24.58 -19.09 21.56
CA ASN A 7 -24.52 -17.64 21.47
C ASN A 7 -23.98 -17.25 20.08
N PRO A 8 -24.75 -16.60 19.19
CA PRO A 8 -24.27 -16.15 17.88
C PRO A 8 -23.60 -14.77 18.02
N GLY A 9 -22.51 -14.70 18.79
CA GLY A 9 -21.92 -13.40 19.17
C GLY A 9 -20.40 -13.39 19.32
N ASN A 10 -19.69 -14.44 18.89
CA ASN A 10 -18.24 -14.51 19.06
C ASN A 10 -17.55 -15.22 17.88
N GLU A 11 -17.93 -14.84 16.65
CA GLU A 11 -17.02 -15.02 15.51
C GLU A 11 -15.86 -14.03 15.73
N PRO A 12 -14.60 -14.47 15.81
CA PRO A 12 -13.50 -13.55 15.59
C PRO A 12 -13.53 -13.26 14.10
N GLU A 13 -14.33 -12.27 13.67
CA GLU A 13 -14.01 -11.53 12.47
C GLU A 13 -12.54 -11.15 12.64
N ALA A 14 -11.68 -11.67 11.78
CA ALA A 14 -10.28 -11.35 11.84
C ALA A 14 -10.16 -9.85 11.52
N GLN A 15 -10.19 -9.05 12.57
CA GLN A 15 -9.97 -7.60 12.55
C GLN A 15 -8.49 -7.38 12.28
N PHE A 16 -8.07 -7.70 11.06
CA PHE A 16 -6.85 -7.15 10.51
C PHE A 16 -7.14 -5.67 10.34
N GLU A 17 -6.63 -4.84 11.25
CA GLU A 17 -6.70 -3.39 11.09
C GLU A 17 -6.23 -3.08 9.67
N ALA A 18 -7.14 -2.52 8.86
CA ALA A 18 -6.84 -2.18 7.49
C ALA A 18 -5.61 -1.27 7.49
N ALA A 19 -4.58 -1.64 6.72
CA ALA A 19 -3.42 -0.79 6.58
C ALA A 19 -3.89 0.61 6.19
N LYS A 20 -3.47 1.63 6.94
CA LYS A 20 -3.80 3.00 6.62
C LYS A 20 -3.10 3.35 5.30
N THR A 21 -3.87 3.57 4.24
CA THR A 21 -3.36 3.86 2.89
C THR A 21 -3.98 5.13 2.28
N ASP A 22 -4.96 5.73 2.95
CA ASP A 22 -5.72 6.89 2.45
C ASP A 22 -4.87 8.12 2.15
N ASP A 23 -3.71 8.23 2.81
CA ASP A 23 -2.77 9.34 2.66
C ASP A 23 -1.85 9.21 1.43
N ILE A 24 -1.65 7.98 0.93
CA ILE A 24 -0.64 7.67 -0.09
C ILE A 24 -0.95 8.35 -1.43
N GLU A 25 -2.22 8.47 -1.80
CA GLU A 25 -2.65 9.11 -3.05
C GLU A 25 -2.25 10.59 -3.15
N GLN A 26 -1.96 11.23 -2.01
CA GLN A 26 -1.57 12.65 -1.96
C GLN A 26 -0.05 12.85 -1.88
N MET A 27 0.73 11.77 -1.79
CA MET A 27 2.19 11.85 -1.67
C MET A 27 2.87 12.24 -2.97
N SER A 28 3.96 13.01 -2.87
CA SER A 28 4.94 13.15 -3.95
C SER A 28 5.64 11.82 -4.22
N TYR A 29 6.31 11.71 -5.37
CA TYR A 29 7.10 10.52 -5.70
C TYR A 29 8.19 10.26 -4.65
N GLU A 30 8.93 11.28 -4.23
CA GLU A 30 10.02 11.14 -3.26
C GLU A 30 9.49 10.70 -1.90
N GLN A 31 8.36 11.27 -1.45
CA GLN A 31 7.72 10.87 -0.18
C GLN A 31 7.29 9.40 -0.22
N ALA A 32 6.59 9.00 -1.27
CA ALA A 32 6.13 7.62 -1.43
C ALA A 32 7.32 6.63 -1.50
N ARG A 33 8.38 6.99 -2.24
CA ARG A 33 9.60 6.18 -2.36
C ARG A 33 10.32 6.04 -1.02
N ASP A 34 10.53 7.14 -0.30
CA ASP A 34 11.27 7.12 0.96
C ASP A 34 10.52 6.31 2.02
N GLU A 35 9.19 6.41 2.04
CA GLU A 35 8.38 5.58 2.91
C GLU A 35 8.36 4.11 2.49
N LEU A 36 8.30 3.81 1.20
CA LEU A 36 8.40 2.44 0.69
C LEU A 36 9.71 1.78 1.14
N VAL A 37 10.83 2.50 1.04
CA VAL A 37 12.14 2.03 1.54
C VAL A 37 12.07 1.72 3.04
N ALA A 38 11.44 2.58 3.84
CA ALA A 38 11.29 2.35 5.27
C ALA A 38 10.43 1.12 5.59
N VAL A 39 9.32 0.92 4.86
CA VAL A 39 8.45 -0.24 4.99
C VAL A 39 9.19 -1.53 4.64
N VAL A 40 9.88 -1.56 3.51
CA VAL A 40 10.69 -2.71 3.08
C VAL A 40 11.77 -3.03 4.11
N THR A 41 12.51 -2.02 4.58
CA THR A 41 13.55 -2.19 5.60
C THR A 41 12.99 -2.84 6.87
N LYS A 42 11.80 -2.42 7.30
CA LYS A 42 11.14 -2.96 8.49
C LYS A 42 10.69 -4.41 8.29
N LEU A 43 10.13 -4.74 7.12
CA LEU A 43 9.77 -6.11 6.75
C LEU A 43 11.01 -7.02 6.72
N GLU A 44 12.11 -6.56 6.12
CA GLU A 44 13.37 -7.32 6.02
C GLU A 44 14.06 -7.52 7.36
N THR A 45 13.97 -6.55 8.27
CA THR A 45 14.48 -6.68 9.65
C THR A 45 13.76 -7.82 10.39
N GLY A 46 12.49 -8.06 10.05
CA GLY A 46 11.64 -9.03 10.73
C GLY A 46 11.36 -8.66 12.18
N GLY A 47 10.83 -9.60 12.95
CA GLY A 47 10.54 -9.41 14.38
C GLY A 47 9.24 -8.65 14.70
N ALA A 48 8.51 -8.19 13.67
CA ALA A 48 7.14 -7.68 13.83
C ALA A 48 6.14 -8.86 13.97
N PRO A 49 5.05 -8.71 14.74
CA PRO A 49 3.93 -9.63 14.72
C PRO A 49 3.36 -9.83 13.31
N LEU A 50 2.62 -10.92 13.10
CA LEU A 50 2.05 -11.26 11.79
C LEU A 50 1.12 -10.15 11.29
N GLU A 51 0.26 -9.64 12.16
CA GLU A 51 -0.73 -8.60 11.85
C GLU A 51 -0.04 -7.31 11.40
N GLU A 52 1.02 -6.92 12.11
CA GLU A 52 1.84 -5.76 11.74
C GLU A 52 2.59 -5.99 10.42
N SER A 53 3.11 -7.19 10.20
CA SER A 53 3.79 -7.56 8.95
C SER A 53 2.84 -7.50 7.75
N LEU A 54 1.59 -7.92 7.92
CA LEU A 54 0.55 -7.82 6.90
C LEU A 54 0.16 -6.36 6.62
N ALA A 55 0.04 -5.53 7.66
CA ALA A 55 -0.25 -4.11 7.49
C ALA A 55 0.89 -3.38 6.77
N LEU A 56 2.15 -3.70 7.11
CA LEU A 56 3.33 -3.17 6.42
C LEU A 56 3.37 -3.61 4.95
N TRP A 57 3.07 -4.88 4.66
CA TRP A 57 3.01 -5.36 3.28
C TRP A 57 1.95 -4.61 2.46
N GLN A 58 0.71 -4.51 2.96
CA GLN A 58 -0.36 -3.78 2.27
C GLN A 58 -0.02 -2.31 2.01
N ARG A 59 0.61 -1.64 3.00
CA ARG A 59 1.09 -0.26 2.81
C ARG A 59 2.21 -0.19 1.78
N GLY A 60 3.12 -1.16 1.78
CA GLY A 60 4.20 -1.28 0.79
C GLY A 60 3.68 -1.41 -0.63
N GLU A 61 2.69 -2.28 -0.86
CA GLU A 61 2.05 -2.43 -2.17
C GLU A 61 1.42 -1.11 -2.64
N ALA A 62 0.65 -0.44 -1.77
CA ALA A 62 0.03 0.83 -2.12
C ALA A 62 1.05 1.95 -2.44
N LEU A 63 2.19 1.98 -1.73
CA LEU A 63 3.29 2.91 -2.01
C LEU A 63 3.98 2.59 -3.34
N ALA A 64 4.17 1.32 -3.66
CA ALA A 64 4.75 0.87 -4.93
C ALA A 64 3.86 1.28 -6.11
N ASP A 65 2.56 1.00 -6.03
CA ASP A 65 1.56 1.43 -7.02
C ASP A 65 1.59 2.95 -7.23
N ARG A 66 1.70 3.73 -6.15
CA ARG A 66 1.81 5.20 -6.24
C ARG A 66 3.07 5.64 -6.98
N CYS A 67 4.21 5.00 -6.70
CA CYS A 67 5.47 5.28 -7.39
C CYS A 67 5.36 4.96 -8.88
N GLU A 68 4.77 3.81 -9.24
CA GLU A 68 4.56 3.40 -10.63
C GLU A 68 3.72 4.43 -11.40
N ARG A 69 2.57 4.85 -10.85
CA ARG A 69 1.71 5.87 -11.48
C ARG A 69 2.43 7.19 -11.76
N TRP A 70 3.34 7.60 -10.86
CA TRP A 70 4.17 8.79 -11.08
C TRP A 70 5.13 8.61 -12.26
N LEU A 71 5.80 7.47 -12.34
CA LEU A 71 6.76 7.17 -13.41
C LEU A 71 6.07 6.99 -14.77
N ASP A 72 4.91 6.35 -14.79
CA ASP A 72 4.08 6.21 -15.98
C ASP A 72 3.62 7.56 -16.50
N GLY A 73 3.12 8.43 -15.61
CA GLY A 73 2.72 9.78 -15.96
C GLY A 73 3.88 10.63 -16.51
N ALA A 74 5.06 10.52 -15.91
CA ALA A 74 6.25 11.21 -16.40
C ALA A 74 6.68 10.69 -17.78
N THR A 75 6.64 9.37 -17.99
CA THR A 75 6.99 8.73 -19.27
C THR A 75 6.01 9.12 -20.37
N ALA A 76 4.71 9.10 -20.09
CA ALA A 76 3.69 9.56 -21.02
C ALA A 76 3.91 11.02 -21.43
N LYS A 77 4.27 11.88 -20.47
CA LYS A 77 4.53 13.29 -20.78
C LYS A 77 5.74 13.49 -21.69
N LEU A 78 6.79 12.71 -21.51
CA LEU A 78 7.96 12.74 -22.38
C LEU A 78 7.63 12.25 -23.79
N GLU A 79 6.77 11.24 -23.91
CA GLU A 79 6.29 10.73 -25.20
C GLU A 79 5.52 11.79 -25.99
N GLU A 80 4.59 12.50 -25.34
CA GLU A 80 3.85 13.60 -25.95
C GLU A 80 4.81 14.67 -26.51
N VAL A 81 5.77 15.11 -25.69
CA VAL A 81 6.75 16.14 -26.10
C VAL A 81 7.59 15.65 -27.29
N ARG A 82 7.94 14.37 -27.33
CA ARG A 82 8.68 13.79 -28.47
C ARG A 82 7.85 13.79 -29.75
N GLN A 83 6.59 13.38 -29.68
CA GLN A 83 5.70 13.36 -30.84
C GLN A 83 5.42 14.77 -31.40
N ASP A 84 5.30 15.75 -30.51
CA ASP A 84 5.14 17.16 -30.90
C ASP A 84 6.40 17.71 -31.61
N LEU A 85 7.60 17.26 -31.23
CA LEU A 85 8.85 17.64 -31.89
C LEU A 85 8.98 16.98 -33.27
N ASP A 86 8.62 15.71 -33.39
CA ASP A 86 8.68 14.97 -34.66
C ASP A 86 7.66 15.47 -35.70
N SER A 87 6.60 16.15 -35.24
CA SER A 87 5.53 16.70 -36.08
C SER A 87 5.79 18.13 -36.59
N GLN A 88 6.92 18.73 -36.24
CA GLN A 88 7.33 20.10 -36.62
C GLN A 88 8.44 20.09 -37.68
#